data_AF-A0AAN1LCD4-F1
#
_entry.id   AF-A0AAN1LCD4-F1
#
_cell.length_a   1.000
_cell.length_b   1.000
_cell.length_c   1.000
_cell.angle_alpha   90.00
_cell.angle_beta   90.00
_cell.angle_gamma   90.00
#
_symmetry.space_group_name_H-M   'P 1'
#
loop_
_entity.id
_entity.type
_entity.pdbx_description
1 polymer ?
#
loop_
_entity_poly.entity_id
_entity_poly.type
_entity_poly.pdbx_seq_one_letter_code
_entity_poly.pdbx_strand_id
1 'polypeptide(L)'
;MADRRPQVSVIMASRNAAAYLPLAIRAVLAQTLTDLELIIVDDASEDDSWAVILAAAATDPRIRAQRRSHSGGPAVARNDALALARGGWIAICDSDDTQHPRRLELMLNAAVDLAADVVADDMILFSEQPMARGATILGQHAPKVVRMLNLKDLVLSGVDPEGISHIGYLKPLIRRRFLSDLRYDPRLRIGEDHDLYLRLVLAGAKMWVLPMAAYLYRRHAASTSYRNVPGDLAAQVDVLDDLVKQAGNEDLATLADIRRRALLRRHAQLELAWDVRAGHLMRALRRVVMRPDHLPWLASVLHNRVGLKMQAAASRLWRRPQCWRLGRSSNGAGDLTLPIDADGALDLSTAAAPVWARMCCKASRRPVEAKATDALGQSALWMVPTVRTLAAGASDVANGTRAHSSACAMAGLADPERVAVESSGHQQHSAGPDDTEG
;
A
#
# COMPACT_ATOMS: atom_id res chain seq x y z
N MET A 1 19.28 29.84 -0.89
CA MET A 1 18.86 28.97 0.23
C MET A 1 19.62 27.68 0.10
N ALA A 2 20.31 27.22 1.15
CA ALA A 2 21.07 25.98 1.08
C ALA A 2 20.15 24.83 0.63
N ASP A 3 20.63 24.00 -0.30
CA ASP A 3 19.92 22.83 -0.85
C ASP A 3 19.70 21.78 0.24
N ARG A 4 18.71 22.03 1.12
CA ARG A 4 18.35 21.13 2.21
C ARG A 4 17.67 19.91 1.60
N ARG A 5 18.29 18.75 1.76
CA ARG A 5 17.71 17.48 1.31
C ARG A 5 16.41 17.20 2.06
N PRO A 6 15.31 16.86 1.37
CA PRO A 6 14.07 16.49 2.03
C PRO A 6 14.25 15.21 2.85
N GLN A 7 13.40 14.97 3.83
CA GLN A 7 13.43 13.71 4.57
C GLN A 7 12.87 12.56 3.73
N VAL A 8 11.79 12.83 2.98
CA VAL A 8 11.10 11.85 2.12
C VAL A 8 10.99 12.38 0.68
N SER A 9 11.35 11.57 -0.30
CA SER A 9 10.92 11.77 -1.69
C SER A 9 9.73 10.86 -1.97
N VAL A 10 8.59 11.44 -2.31
CA VAL A 10 7.44 10.68 -2.81
C VAL A 10 7.57 10.56 -4.32
N ILE A 11 7.65 9.35 -4.85
CA ILE A 11 7.70 9.09 -6.29
C ILE A 11 6.31 8.69 -6.80
N MET A 12 5.94 9.24 -7.96
CA MET A 12 4.66 9.00 -8.62
C MET A 12 4.88 8.82 -10.12
N ALA A 13 4.68 7.60 -10.61
CA ALA A 13 4.57 7.35 -12.05
C ALA A 13 3.14 7.67 -12.50
N SER A 14 2.99 8.38 -13.62
CA SER A 14 1.70 8.78 -14.16
C SER A 14 1.56 8.40 -15.63
N ARG A 15 0.43 7.81 -15.99
CA ARG A 15 0.04 7.51 -17.38
C ARG A 15 -1.46 7.63 -17.51
N ASN A 16 -1.93 8.60 -18.28
CA ASN A 16 -3.34 8.84 -18.56
C ASN A 16 -4.22 8.91 -17.29
N ALA A 17 -3.79 9.72 -16.32
CA ALA A 17 -4.37 9.85 -14.99
C ALA A 17 -4.94 11.25 -14.70
N ALA A 18 -5.25 12.06 -15.72
CA ALA A 18 -5.67 13.45 -15.56
C ALA A 18 -6.84 13.62 -14.57
N ALA A 19 -7.80 12.68 -14.60
CA ALA A 19 -8.97 12.70 -13.74
C ALA A 19 -8.67 12.42 -12.25
N TYR A 20 -7.55 11.79 -11.93
CA TYR A 20 -7.25 11.32 -10.57
C TYR A 20 -6.07 12.06 -9.92
N LEU A 21 -5.13 12.55 -10.75
CA LEU A 21 -3.95 13.29 -10.33
C LEU A 21 -4.23 14.41 -9.31
N PRO A 22 -5.27 15.26 -9.46
CA PRO A 22 -5.51 16.34 -8.49
C PRO A 22 -5.70 15.82 -7.06
N LEU A 23 -6.40 14.69 -6.89
CA LEU A 23 -6.59 14.09 -5.57
C LEU A 23 -5.29 13.48 -5.05
N ALA A 24 -4.56 12.74 -5.89
CA ALA A 24 -3.32 12.07 -5.50
C ALA A 24 -2.24 13.08 -5.08
N ILE A 25 -2.07 14.15 -5.86
CA ILE A 25 -1.15 15.26 -5.55
C ILE A 25 -1.56 15.92 -4.23
N ARG A 26 -2.84 16.25 -4.07
CA ARG A 26 -3.34 16.85 -2.83
C ARG A 26 -3.07 15.97 -1.60
N ALA A 27 -3.21 14.65 -1.72
CA ALA A 27 -2.96 13.72 -0.63
C ALA A 27 -1.50 13.66 -0.18
N VAL A 28 -0.56 13.79 -1.13
CA VAL A 28 0.87 13.89 -0.83
C VAL A 28 1.21 15.24 -0.21
N LEU A 29 0.72 16.34 -0.78
CA LEU A 29 1.04 17.68 -0.30
C LEU A 29 0.43 18.03 1.06
N ALA A 30 -0.68 17.36 1.42
CA ALA A 30 -1.37 17.51 2.71
C ALA A 30 -0.79 16.63 3.83
N GLN A 31 0.31 15.92 3.61
CA GLN A 31 0.94 15.13 4.68
C GLN A 31 1.38 16.04 5.83
N THR A 32 1.23 15.55 7.07
CA THR A 32 1.71 16.25 8.27
C THR A 32 3.25 16.31 8.32
N LEU A 33 3.91 15.33 7.71
CA LEU A 33 5.34 15.39 7.41
C LEU A 33 5.59 16.36 6.25
N THR A 34 6.02 17.58 6.55
CA THR A 34 6.19 18.65 5.55
C THR A 34 7.54 18.64 4.84
N ASP A 35 8.57 18.01 5.42
CA ASP A 35 9.93 17.89 4.85
C ASP A 35 9.98 16.80 3.76
N LEU A 36 9.25 17.03 2.67
CA LEU A 36 9.14 16.12 1.53
C LEU A 36 9.27 16.84 0.19
N GLU A 37 9.63 16.08 -0.84
CA GLU A 37 9.45 16.45 -2.24
C GLU A 37 8.53 15.43 -2.94
N LEU A 38 7.76 15.88 -3.93
CA LEU A 38 6.93 15.02 -4.78
C LEU A 38 7.51 15.01 -6.19
N ILE A 39 7.93 13.85 -6.66
CA ILE A 39 8.49 13.66 -7.99
C ILE A 39 7.46 12.92 -8.84
N ILE A 40 6.95 13.61 -9.86
CA ILE A 40 5.95 13.06 -10.79
C ILE A 40 6.61 12.86 -12.16
N VAL A 41 6.60 11.61 -12.62
CA VAL A 41 7.08 11.26 -13.96
C VAL A 41 5.88 10.89 -14.83
N ASP A 42 5.59 11.74 -15.82
CA ASP A 42 4.62 11.45 -16.88
C ASP A 42 5.26 10.47 -17.89
N ASP A 43 4.72 9.26 -17.95
CA ASP A 43 5.14 8.20 -18.86
C ASP A 43 4.54 8.40 -20.26
N ALA A 44 4.71 9.59 -20.83
CA ALA A 44 4.20 9.99 -22.14
C ALA A 44 2.67 9.90 -22.27
N SER A 45 1.92 10.50 -21.33
CA SER A 45 0.45 10.50 -21.39
C SER A 45 -0.08 11.16 -22.65
N GLU A 46 -1.25 10.68 -23.08
CA GLU A 46 -2.00 11.13 -24.26
C GLU A 46 -3.23 11.97 -23.87
N ASP A 47 -3.58 12.01 -22.59
CA ASP A 47 -4.61 12.90 -22.03
C ASP A 47 -3.99 14.16 -21.40
N ASP A 48 -4.79 14.92 -20.65
CA ASP A 48 -4.38 16.16 -20.00
C ASP A 48 -3.47 15.96 -18.76
N SER A 49 -2.97 14.74 -18.49
CA SER A 49 -2.15 14.45 -17.29
C SER A 49 -0.97 15.39 -17.17
N TRP A 50 -0.25 15.62 -18.27
CA TRP A 50 0.92 16.50 -18.27
C TRP A 50 0.55 17.95 -17.94
N ALA A 51 -0.57 18.45 -18.45
CA ALA A 51 -1.05 19.79 -18.15
C ALA A 51 -1.41 19.92 -16.66
N VAL A 52 -2.07 18.92 -16.08
CA VAL A 52 -2.40 18.87 -14.64
C VAL A 52 -1.12 18.87 -13.79
N ILE A 53 -0.12 18.09 -14.17
CA ILE A 53 1.18 18.01 -13.46
C ILE A 53 1.90 19.37 -13.49
N LEU A 54 1.97 20.02 -14.66
CA LEU A 54 2.59 21.33 -14.79
C LEU A 54 1.87 22.41 -13.98
N ALA A 55 0.54 22.41 -14.00
CA ALA A 55 -0.25 23.35 -13.21
C ALA A 55 0.03 23.19 -11.70
N ALA A 56 0.09 21.95 -11.22
CA ALA A 56 0.42 21.68 -9.82
C ALA A 56 1.86 22.14 -9.49
N ALA A 57 2.84 21.81 -10.33
CA ALA A 57 4.24 22.19 -10.14
C ALA A 57 4.46 23.71 -10.16
N ALA A 58 3.64 24.46 -10.89
CA ALA A 58 3.68 25.92 -10.88
C ALA A 58 3.19 26.53 -9.53
N THR A 59 2.41 25.78 -8.75
CA THR A 59 1.80 26.26 -7.50
C THR A 59 2.49 25.78 -6.23
N ASP A 60 3.20 24.65 -6.27
CA ASP A 60 3.91 24.10 -5.10
C ASP A 60 5.36 23.75 -5.47
N PRO A 61 6.36 24.45 -4.89
CA PRO A 61 7.78 24.25 -5.22
C PRO A 61 8.34 22.90 -4.75
N ARG A 62 7.59 22.13 -3.95
CA ARG A 62 7.98 20.76 -3.57
C ARG A 62 7.79 19.77 -4.72
N ILE A 63 7.04 20.12 -5.76
CA ILE A 63 6.78 19.26 -6.90
C ILE A 63 7.89 19.39 -7.94
N ARG A 64 8.41 18.25 -8.37
CA ARG A 64 9.35 18.12 -9.49
C ARG A 64 8.71 17.25 -10.56
N ALA A 65 8.55 17.80 -11.75
CA ALA A 65 7.88 17.13 -12.86
C ALA A 65 8.90 16.75 -13.95
N GLN A 66 8.79 15.53 -14.47
CA GLN A 66 9.51 15.07 -15.66
C GLN A 66 8.51 14.40 -16.60
N ARG A 67 8.69 14.61 -17.91
CA ARG A 67 7.93 13.90 -18.95
C ARG A 67 8.85 13.07 -19.80
N ARG A 68 8.46 11.81 -20.04
CA ARG A 68 9.13 10.93 -20.99
C ARG A 68 8.63 11.21 -22.41
N SER A 69 9.52 11.06 -23.40
CA SER A 69 9.16 11.16 -24.82
C SER A 69 8.35 9.98 -25.34
N HIS A 70 8.48 8.81 -24.70
CA HIS A 70 7.77 7.58 -25.04
C HIS A 70 7.46 6.78 -23.77
N SER A 71 6.39 5.98 -23.81
CA SER A 71 6.02 5.11 -22.70
C SER A 71 7.07 4.04 -22.48
N GLY A 72 7.52 3.90 -21.24
CA GLY A 72 8.36 2.79 -20.76
C GLY A 72 7.62 1.90 -19.76
N GLY A 73 6.40 2.25 -19.37
CA GLY A 73 5.65 1.56 -18.32
C GLY A 73 6.04 2.03 -16.91
N PRO A 74 5.31 1.54 -15.89
CA PRO A 74 5.42 2.05 -14.52
C PRO A 74 6.81 1.82 -13.90
N ALA A 75 7.44 0.67 -14.15
CA ALA A 75 8.78 0.37 -13.65
C ALA A 75 9.82 1.39 -14.14
N VAL A 76 9.80 1.73 -15.43
CA VAL A 76 10.74 2.70 -16.02
C VAL A 76 10.47 4.11 -15.49
N ALA A 77 9.21 4.54 -15.45
CA ALA A 77 8.86 5.85 -14.91
C ALA A 77 9.20 6.00 -13.42
N ARG A 78 9.04 4.93 -12.62
CA ARG A 78 9.50 4.92 -11.22
C ARG A 78 11.03 4.98 -11.12
N ASN A 79 11.76 4.30 -11.99
CA ASN A 79 13.23 4.39 -12.02
C ASN A 79 13.72 5.81 -12.38
N ASP A 80 13.07 6.49 -13.32
CA ASP A 80 13.34 7.91 -13.60
C ASP A 80 13.09 8.77 -12.35
N ALA A 81 11.98 8.53 -11.65
CA ALA A 81 11.66 9.26 -10.42
C ALA A 81 12.70 8.99 -9.30
N LEU A 82 13.15 7.74 -9.16
CA LEU A 82 14.22 7.36 -8.23
C LEU A 82 15.54 8.07 -8.55
N ALA A 83 15.88 8.25 -9.83
CA ALA A 83 17.08 8.97 -10.24
C ALA A 83 17.05 10.45 -9.85
N LEU A 84 15.86 11.05 -9.78
CA LEU A 84 15.66 12.43 -9.34
C LEU A 84 15.61 12.57 -7.80
N ALA A 85 15.29 11.51 -7.06
CA ALA A 85 15.00 11.55 -5.64
C ALA A 85 16.21 11.91 -4.75
N ARG A 86 16.01 12.86 -3.83
CA ARG A 86 17.05 13.38 -2.92
C ARG A 86 16.83 12.99 -1.46
N GLY A 87 15.65 12.48 -1.12
CA GLY A 87 15.21 12.17 0.23
C GLY A 87 16.00 11.06 0.91
N GLY A 88 16.06 11.05 2.24
CA GLY A 88 16.62 9.91 2.99
C GLY A 88 15.79 8.63 2.82
N TRP A 89 14.49 8.82 2.61
CA TRP A 89 13.49 7.79 2.39
C TRP A 89 12.73 8.03 1.10
N ILE A 90 12.26 6.95 0.49
CA ILE A 90 11.43 6.95 -0.71
C ILE A 90 10.06 6.40 -0.35
N ALA A 91 9.00 7.13 -0.67
CA ALA A 91 7.63 6.63 -0.60
C ALA A 91 7.06 6.51 -2.02
N ILE A 92 6.20 5.53 -2.26
CA ILE A 92 5.50 5.40 -3.54
C ILE A 92 4.05 5.85 -3.36
N CYS A 93 3.55 6.66 -4.29
CA CYS A 93 2.13 6.99 -4.42
C CYS A 93 1.74 6.81 -5.88
N ASP A 94 0.77 5.93 -6.15
CA ASP A 94 0.27 5.80 -7.51
C ASP A 94 -0.60 7.03 -7.86
N SER A 95 -0.63 7.42 -9.14
CA SER A 95 -1.23 8.68 -9.60
C SER A 95 -2.76 8.75 -9.49
N ASP A 96 -3.40 7.63 -9.15
CA ASP A 96 -4.84 7.49 -8.98
C ASP A 96 -5.27 7.27 -7.53
N ASP A 97 -4.33 7.08 -6.62
CA ASP A 97 -4.61 6.76 -5.23
C ASP A 97 -4.66 8.00 -4.32
N THR A 98 -4.96 7.78 -3.05
CA THR A 98 -4.88 8.80 -2.00
C THR A 98 -4.41 8.18 -0.69
N GLN A 99 -4.11 9.00 0.30
CA GLN A 99 -3.61 8.56 1.60
C GLN A 99 -4.02 9.53 2.69
N HIS A 100 -4.10 9.03 3.91
CA HIS A 100 -4.38 9.85 5.08
C HIS A 100 -3.21 10.82 5.36
N PRO A 101 -3.47 12.08 5.77
CA PRO A 101 -2.43 13.09 6.05
C PRO A 101 -1.34 12.67 7.03
N ARG A 102 -1.66 11.82 8.01
CA ARG A 102 -0.70 11.35 9.03
C ARG A 102 0.16 10.17 8.59
N ARG A 103 -0.08 9.60 7.40
CA ARG A 103 0.48 8.29 7.02
C ARG A 103 2.00 8.29 7.02
N LEU A 104 2.64 9.22 6.30
CA LEU A 104 4.10 9.22 6.15
C LEU A 104 4.81 9.52 7.47
N GLU A 105 4.25 10.40 8.31
CA GLU A 105 4.77 10.68 9.65
C GLU A 105 4.73 9.42 10.53
N LEU A 106 3.59 8.72 10.57
CA LEU A 106 3.44 7.47 11.35
C LEU A 106 4.39 6.38 10.86
N MET A 107 4.53 6.20 9.55
CA MET A 107 5.44 5.21 8.98
C MET A 107 6.91 5.54 9.26
N LEU A 108 7.28 6.82 9.20
CA LEU A 108 8.65 7.26 9.45
C LEU A 108 9.02 7.10 10.93
N ASN A 109 8.12 7.47 11.85
CA ASN A 109 8.33 7.27 13.28
C ASN A 109 8.51 5.77 13.59
N ALA A 110 7.61 4.93 13.08
CA ALA A 110 7.73 3.48 13.24
C ALA A 110 9.04 2.93 12.62
N ALA A 111 9.50 3.49 11.50
CA ALA A 111 10.76 3.07 10.90
C ALA A 111 11.97 3.34 11.80
N VAL A 112 11.97 4.47 12.51
CA VAL A 112 12.99 4.81 13.50
C VAL A 112 12.91 3.86 14.70
N ASP A 113 11.72 3.70 15.28
CA ASP A 113 11.52 2.89 16.49
C ASP A 113 11.87 1.41 16.28
N LEU A 114 11.58 0.86 15.10
CA LEU A 114 11.84 -0.54 14.74
C LEU A 114 13.23 -0.77 14.15
N ALA A 115 14.03 0.29 13.97
CA ALA A 115 15.24 0.27 13.15
C ALA A 115 15.01 -0.42 11.78
N ALA A 116 13.89 -0.08 11.15
CA ALA A 116 13.47 -0.64 9.87
C ALA A 116 14.23 -0.03 8.70
N ASP A 117 14.27 -0.75 7.58
CA ASP A 117 14.71 -0.24 6.29
C ASP A 117 13.56 -0.10 5.29
N VAL A 118 12.48 -0.84 5.52
CA VAL A 118 11.24 -0.78 4.73
C VAL A 118 10.08 -0.89 5.70
N VAL A 119 9.11 0.02 5.61
CA VAL A 119 7.89 -0.02 6.43
C VAL A 119 6.68 0.10 5.52
N ALA A 120 5.70 -0.77 5.68
CA ALA A 120 4.44 -0.77 4.92
C ALA A 120 3.22 -0.81 5.86
N ASP A 121 2.07 -0.41 5.35
CA ASP A 121 0.76 -0.54 5.99
C ASP A 121 -0.23 -1.20 5.00
N ASP A 122 -1.37 -1.68 5.50
CA ASP A 122 -2.46 -2.16 4.65
C ASP A 122 -3.12 -0.99 3.89
N MET A 123 -3.98 -1.31 2.92
CA MET A 123 -4.59 -0.33 2.04
C MET A 123 -6.10 -0.56 1.98
N ILE A 124 -6.89 0.49 2.15
CA ILE A 124 -8.35 0.44 2.06
C ILE A 124 -8.77 0.58 0.59
N LEU A 125 -9.63 -0.32 0.12
CA LEU A 125 -10.17 -0.22 -1.24
C LEU A 125 -11.27 0.85 -1.30
N PHE A 126 -11.20 1.70 -2.32
CA PHE A 126 -12.28 2.62 -2.66
C PHE A 126 -12.49 2.68 -4.19
N SER A 127 -13.66 3.18 -4.62
CA SER A 127 -14.02 3.24 -6.03
C SER A 127 -15.19 4.19 -6.25
N GLU A 128 -15.19 4.89 -7.39
CA GLU A 128 -16.39 5.58 -7.91
C GLU A 128 -17.42 4.60 -8.49
N GLN A 129 -17.01 3.37 -8.80
CA GLN A 129 -17.91 2.34 -9.28
C GLN A 129 -18.47 1.53 -8.11
N PRO A 130 -19.74 1.08 -8.16
CA PRO A 130 -20.36 0.33 -7.07
C PRO A 130 -19.55 -0.90 -6.67
N MET A 131 -19.06 -0.90 -5.42
CA MET A 131 -18.29 -2.02 -4.87
C MET A 131 -19.22 -3.11 -4.34
N ALA A 132 -18.86 -4.39 -4.55
CA ALA A 132 -19.59 -5.55 -4.01
C ALA A 132 -19.49 -5.68 -2.48
N ARG A 133 -18.36 -5.29 -1.90
CA ARG A 133 -18.13 -5.20 -0.45
C ARG A 133 -16.98 -4.23 -0.18
N GLY A 134 -16.96 -3.67 1.03
CA GLY A 134 -15.77 -3.01 1.56
C GLY A 134 -14.71 -4.06 1.88
N ALA A 135 -13.46 -3.78 1.53
CA ALA A 135 -12.32 -4.62 1.88
C ALA A 135 -11.04 -3.80 1.93
N THR A 136 -10.01 -4.36 2.54
CA THR A 136 -8.62 -3.91 2.43
C THR A 136 -7.83 -4.88 1.53
N ILE A 137 -6.59 -4.52 1.18
CA ILE A 137 -5.71 -5.34 0.33
C ILE A 137 -5.27 -6.62 1.06
N LEU A 138 -4.81 -6.52 2.30
CA LEU A 138 -4.36 -7.67 3.08
C LEU A 138 -5.54 -8.48 3.63
N GLY A 139 -6.67 -7.81 3.93
CA GLY A 139 -7.88 -8.44 4.43
C GLY A 139 -7.63 -9.20 5.73
N GLN A 140 -8.02 -10.48 5.76
CA GLN A 140 -7.81 -11.34 6.94
C GLN A 140 -6.33 -11.64 7.24
N HIS A 141 -5.44 -11.40 6.27
CA HIS A 141 -3.99 -11.61 6.42
C HIS A 141 -3.28 -10.35 6.93
N ALA A 142 -4.01 -9.25 7.18
CA ALA A 142 -3.45 -8.04 7.78
C ALA A 142 -2.90 -8.36 9.18
N PRO A 143 -1.67 -7.95 9.50
CA PRO A 143 -1.11 -8.25 10.81
C PRO A 143 -1.84 -7.43 11.89
N LYS A 144 -2.09 -8.08 13.04
CA LYS A 144 -2.75 -7.45 14.21
C LYS A 144 -1.77 -6.71 15.10
N VAL A 145 -0.50 -7.08 15.02
CA VAL A 145 0.65 -6.45 15.67
C VAL A 145 1.70 -6.19 14.62
N VAL A 146 2.66 -5.32 14.90
CA VAL A 146 3.78 -5.08 13.98
C VAL A 146 4.51 -6.39 13.65
N ARG A 147 4.78 -6.63 12.37
CA ARG A 147 5.42 -7.89 11.90
C ARG A 147 6.58 -7.59 10.96
N MET A 148 7.75 -8.13 11.27
CA MET A 148 8.87 -8.19 10.33
C MET A 148 8.62 -9.31 9.33
N LEU A 149 8.82 -9.04 8.05
CA LEU A 149 8.69 -10.03 6.98
C LEU A 149 10.00 -10.78 6.80
N ASN A 150 9.90 -12.10 6.64
CA ASN A 150 11.03 -12.94 6.25
C ASN A 150 10.96 -13.31 4.76
N LEU A 151 11.97 -14.07 4.31
CA LEU A 151 12.05 -14.54 2.93
C LEU A 151 10.82 -15.36 2.50
N LYS A 152 10.32 -16.25 3.38
CA LYS A 152 9.14 -17.08 3.12
C LYS A 152 7.90 -16.20 2.91
N ASP A 153 7.69 -15.19 3.75
CA ASP A 153 6.55 -14.27 3.66
C ASP A 153 6.51 -13.56 2.30
N LEU A 154 7.67 -13.10 1.83
CA LEU A 154 7.78 -12.46 0.53
C LEU A 154 7.61 -13.46 -0.61
N VAL A 155 8.42 -14.52 -0.68
CA VAL A 155 8.38 -15.45 -1.83
C VAL A 155 7.02 -16.14 -1.98
N LEU A 156 6.37 -16.49 -0.87
CA LEU A 156 5.09 -17.19 -0.87
C LEU A 156 3.88 -16.25 -0.71
N SER A 157 4.03 -14.94 -0.91
CA SER A 157 2.92 -14.00 -0.78
C SER A 157 1.75 -14.33 -1.72
N GLY A 158 0.60 -14.66 -1.16
CA GLY A 158 -0.60 -15.09 -1.90
C GLY A 158 -0.57 -16.56 -2.36
N VAL A 159 0.38 -17.34 -1.83
CA VAL A 159 0.47 -18.80 -2.00
C VAL A 159 0.32 -19.49 -0.65
N ASP A 160 1.02 -19.01 0.38
CA ASP A 160 0.93 -19.54 1.74
C ASP A 160 -0.38 -19.07 2.41
N PRO A 161 -1.30 -19.98 2.79
CA PRO A 161 -2.53 -19.62 3.49
C PRO A 161 -2.31 -18.99 4.88
N GLU A 162 -1.18 -19.28 5.52
CA GLU A 162 -0.81 -18.75 6.84
C GLU A 162 0.06 -17.48 6.74
N GLY A 163 0.52 -17.16 5.53
CA GLY A 163 1.36 -16.01 5.24
C GLY A 163 0.58 -14.72 5.00
N ILE A 164 1.32 -13.66 4.68
CA ILE A 164 0.73 -12.38 4.25
C ILE A 164 0.56 -12.39 2.73
N SER A 165 -0.68 -12.27 2.27
CA SER A 165 -1.00 -12.16 0.85
C SER A 165 -0.82 -10.74 0.33
N HIS A 166 -0.61 -10.60 -0.99
CA HIS A 166 -0.63 -9.30 -1.69
C HIS A 166 0.42 -8.28 -1.25
N ILE A 167 1.57 -8.71 -0.71
CA ILE A 167 2.64 -7.80 -0.24
C ILE A 167 3.14 -6.89 -1.38
N GLY A 168 3.14 -7.39 -2.62
CA GLY A 168 3.51 -6.61 -3.80
C GLY A 168 2.59 -5.44 -4.14
N TYR A 169 1.42 -5.30 -3.50
CA TYR A 169 0.54 -4.13 -3.69
C TYR A 169 0.86 -2.99 -2.74
N LEU A 170 1.52 -3.29 -1.62
CA LEU A 170 1.76 -2.30 -0.57
C LEU A 170 2.65 -1.17 -1.08
N LYS A 171 2.55 0.00 -0.44
CA LYS A 171 3.26 1.22 -0.83
C LYS A 171 4.21 1.67 0.28
N PRO A 172 5.31 0.95 0.51
CA PRO A 172 6.17 1.18 1.65
C PRO A 172 6.91 2.52 1.61
N LEU A 173 7.39 2.92 2.78
CA LEU A 173 8.50 3.84 2.94
C LEU A 173 9.80 3.01 2.92
N ILE A 174 10.71 3.31 2.00
CA ILE A 174 11.94 2.54 1.73
C ILE A 174 13.16 3.42 1.98
N ARG A 175 14.15 2.91 2.71
CA ARG A 175 15.41 3.63 2.96
C ARG A 175 16.17 3.79 1.65
N ARG A 176 16.44 5.04 1.23
CA ARG A 176 16.97 5.33 -0.12
C ARG A 176 18.29 4.61 -0.41
N ARG A 177 19.10 4.32 0.61
CA ARG A 177 20.39 3.63 0.45
C ARG A 177 20.31 2.28 -0.30
N PHE A 178 19.19 1.55 -0.22
CA PHE A 178 19.05 0.31 -0.97
C PHE A 178 18.69 0.56 -2.44
N LEU A 179 18.01 1.68 -2.69
CA LEU A 179 17.58 2.12 -3.99
C LEU A 179 18.67 2.94 -4.71
N SER A 180 19.91 2.96 -4.22
CA SER A 180 21.07 3.41 -5.01
C SER A 180 21.48 2.35 -6.02
N ASP A 181 21.43 1.07 -5.61
CA ASP A 181 21.93 -0.06 -6.39
C ASP A 181 20.79 -0.90 -6.96
N LEU A 182 19.66 -0.98 -6.23
CA LEU A 182 18.47 -1.69 -6.68
C LEU A 182 17.51 -0.75 -7.43
N ARG A 183 16.95 -1.24 -8.53
CA ARG A 183 15.92 -0.56 -9.34
C ARG A 183 14.77 -1.51 -9.64
N TYR A 184 13.65 -0.96 -10.11
CA TYR A 184 12.56 -1.76 -10.67
C TYR A 184 13.02 -2.48 -11.94
N ASP A 185 12.64 -3.74 -12.12
CA ASP A 185 12.92 -4.49 -13.34
C ASP A 185 11.92 -4.09 -14.44
N PRO A 186 12.36 -3.46 -15.55
CA PRO A 186 11.46 -3.00 -16.61
C PRO A 186 10.81 -4.15 -17.41
N ARG A 187 11.26 -5.40 -17.25
CA ARG A 187 10.60 -6.58 -17.81
C ARG A 187 9.24 -6.84 -17.13
N LEU A 188 9.06 -6.36 -15.90
CA LEU A 188 7.85 -6.57 -15.11
C LEU A 188 6.88 -5.39 -15.28
N ARG A 189 5.79 -5.66 -16.00
CA ARG A 189 4.63 -4.75 -16.06
C ARG A 189 3.72 -4.88 -14.84
N ILE A 190 3.67 -6.08 -14.26
CA ILE A 190 2.92 -6.42 -13.05
C ILE A 190 3.81 -7.29 -12.18
N GLY A 191 3.92 -6.94 -10.90
CA GLY A 191 4.73 -7.66 -9.92
C GLY A 191 6.12 -7.05 -9.71
N GLU A 192 6.37 -5.91 -10.32
CA GLU A 192 7.60 -5.12 -10.19
C GLU A 192 7.86 -4.66 -8.75
N ASP A 193 6.81 -4.27 -8.02
CA ASP A 193 6.90 -3.90 -6.60
C ASP A 193 7.28 -5.13 -5.76
N HIS A 194 6.66 -6.29 -6.02
CA HIS A 194 6.95 -7.54 -5.31
C HIS A 194 8.40 -7.99 -5.49
N ASP A 195 8.88 -7.98 -6.73
CA ASP A 195 10.27 -8.32 -7.08
C ASP A 195 11.26 -7.38 -6.38
N LEU A 196 11.00 -6.07 -6.41
CA LEU A 196 11.83 -5.10 -5.71
C LEU A 196 11.88 -5.39 -4.20
N TYR A 197 10.75 -5.65 -3.55
CA TYR A 197 10.72 -5.93 -2.11
C TYR A 197 11.49 -7.19 -1.74
N LEU A 198 11.39 -8.25 -2.58
CA LEU A 198 12.18 -9.47 -2.40
C LEU A 198 13.68 -9.19 -2.50
N ARG A 199 14.12 -8.42 -3.51
CA ARG A 199 15.53 -8.05 -3.67
C ARG A 199 16.03 -7.14 -2.54
N LEU A 200 15.19 -6.26 -2.01
CA LEU A 200 15.52 -5.45 -0.83
C LEU A 200 15.84 -6.33 0.39
N VAL A 201 14.97 -7.31 0.69
CA VAL A 201 15.18 -8.21 1.84
C VAL A 201 16.38 -9.14 1.61
N LEU A 202 16.60 -9.64 0.39
CA LEU A 202 17.80 -10.42 0.06
C LEU A 202 19.09 -9.60 0.20
N ALA A 203 19.03 -8.28 -0.02
CA ALA A 203 20.14 -7.36 0.25
C ALA A 203 20.27 -6.99 1.74
N GLY A 204 19.47 -7.58 2.63
CA GLY A 204 19.54 -7.38 4.08
C GLY A 204 18.64 -6.27 4.63
N ALA A 205 17.72 -5.72 3.85
CA ALA A 205 16.77 -4.72 4.34
C ALA A 205 15.76 -5.34 5.33
N LYS A 206 15.56 -4.69 6.49
CA LYS A 206 14.52 -5.07 7.46
C LYS A 206 13.16 -4.51 7.04
N MET A 207 12.30 -5.36 6.47
CA MET A 207 10.95 -4.98 6.06
C MET A 207 9.91 -5.30 7.13
N TRP A 208 9.09 -4.31 7.47
CA TRP A 208 8.04 -4.40 8.48
C TRP A 208 6.68 -4.00 7.91
N VAL A 209 5.62 -4.68 8.37
CA VAL A 209 4.23 -4.30 8.11
C VAL A 209 3.58 -3.86 9.42
N LEU A 210 3.07 -2.64 9.42
CA LEU A 210 2.38 -2.03 10.56
C LEU A 210 0.92 -2.51 10.62
N PRO A 211 0.33 -2.64 11.82
CA PRO A 211 -1.09 -2.96 11.99
C PRO A 211 -1.96 -1.71 11.75
N MET A 212 -1.75 -1.03 10.62
CA MET A 212 -2.42 0.20 10.20
C MET A 212 -2.93 0.05 8.75
N ALA A 213 -3.94 0.82 8.37
CA ALA A 213 -4.38 0.99 6.99
C ALA A 213 -4.69 2.47 6.70
N ALA A 214 -3.68 3.22 6.27
CA ALA A 214 -3.78 4.66 6.02
C ALA A 214 -3.64 5.03 4.53
N TYR A 215 -3.32 4.07 3.67
CA TYR A 215 -3.36 4.25 2.22
C TYR A 215 -4.72 3.85 1.66
N LEU A 216 -5.21 4.59 0.66
CA LEU A 216 -6.48 4.31 -0.01
C LEU A 216 -6.20 3.97 -1.47
N TYR A 217 -6.49 2.73 -1.83
CA TYR A 217 -6.26 2.15 -3.15
C TYR A 217 -7.52 2.25 -4.02
N ARG A 218 -7.43 2.98 -5.12
CA ARG A 218 -8.54 3.17 -6.05
C ARG A 218 -8.72 1.93 -6.92
N ARG A 219 -9.96 1.49 -7.06
CA ARG A 219 -10.36 0.47 -8.03
C ARG A 219 -11.17 1.07 -9.16
N HIS A 220 -10.73 0.87 -10.39
CA HIS A 220 -11.49 1.25 -11.58
C HIS A 220 -11.25 0.26 -12.74
N ALA A 221 -12.05 0.34 -13.80
CA ALA A 221 -12.02 -0.62 -14.92
C ALA A 221 -10.71 -0.58 -15.75
N ALA A 222 -9.91 0.47 -15.58
CA ALA A 222 -8.61 0.61 -16.22
C ALA A 222 -7.43 0.19 -15.33
N SER A 223 -7.65 -0.20 -14.07
CA SER A 223 -6.57 -0.63 -13.18
C SER A 223 -5.79 -1.81 -13.76
N THR A 224 -4.50 -1.61 -13.96
CA THR A 224 -3.56 -2.54 -14.61
C THR A 224 -3.57 -3.92 -13.95
N SER A 225 -3.65 -3.97 -12.61
CA SER A 225 -3.67 -5.19 -11.80
C SER A 225 -4.88 -6.09 -12.04
N TYR A 226 -5.96 -5.58 -12.65
CA TYR A 226 -7.13 -6.37 -13.06
C TYR A 226 -6.96 -7.01 -14.45
N ARG A 227 -6.02 -6.48 -15.25
CA ARG A 227 -5.74 -6.90 -16.63
C ARG A 227 -4.45 -7.74 -16.70
N ASN A 228 -4.33 -8.73 -15.81
CA ASN A 228 -3.30 -9.75 -15.94
C ASN A 228 -3.48 -10.46 -17.28
N VAL A 229 -2.48 -10.37 -18.15
CA VAL A 229 -2.37 -11.19 -19.35
C VAL A 229 -1.41 -12.35 -19.05
N PRO A 230 -1.53 -13.50 -19.76
CA PRO A 230 -0.65 -14.64 -19.52
C PRO A 230 0.85 -14.27 -19.54
N GLY A 231 1.25 -13.32 -20.41
CA GLY A 231 2.63 -12.84 -20.52
C GLY A 231 3.21 -12.21 -19.24
N ASP A 232 2.39 -11.57 -18.39
CA ASP A 232 2.91 -10.95 -17.16
C ASP A 232 3.39 -12.00 -16.16
N LEU A 233 2.69 -13.14 -16.10
CA LEU A 233 3.04 -14.23 -15.20
C LEU A 233 4.27 -14.99 -15.69
N ALA A 234 4.47 -15.07 -17.01
CA ALA A 234 5.69 -15.65 -17.59
C ALA A 234 6.90 -14.77 -17.23
N ALA A 235 6.81 -13.45 -17.41
CA ALA A 235 7.87 -12.53 -17.01
C ALA A 235 8.20 -12.64 -15.50
N GLN A 236 7.20 -12.79 -14.62
CA GLN A 236 7.45 -13.02 -13.18
C GLN A 236 8.20 -14.33 -12.91
N VAL A 237 7.92 -15.39 -13.66
CA VAL A 237 8.66 -16.66 -13.54
C VAL A 237 10.11 -16.46 -14.00
N ASP A 238 10.32 -15.82 -15.14
CA ASP A 238 11.66 -15.59 -15.68
C ASP A 238 12.53 -14.75 -14.73
N VAL A 239 11.97 -13.66 -14.19
CA VAL A 239 12.69 -12.82 -13.21
C VAL A 239 12.99 -13.57 -11.91
N LEU A 240 12.04 -14.39 -11.42
CA LEU A 240 12.26 -15.20 -10.23
C LEU A 240 13.36 -16.26 -10.45
N ASP A 241 13.36 -16.93 -11.60
CA ASP A 241 14.35 -17.95 -11.96
C ASP A 241 15.75 -17.31 -12.10
N ASP A 242 15.85 -16.10 -12.68
CA ASP A 242 17.10 -15.33 -12.73
C ASP A 242 17.60 -14.94 -11.32
N LEU A 243 16.70 -14.49 -10.46
CA LEU A 243 17.01 -14.10 -9.09
C LEU A 243 17.54 -15.29 -8.27
N VAL A 244 16.91 -16.46 -8.39
CA VAL A 244 17.37 -17.70 -7.73
C VAL A 244 18.81 -18.04 -8.14
N LYS A 245 19.10 -17.99 -9.45
CA LYS A 245 20.45 -18.28 -9.98
C LYS A 245 21.49 -17.28 -9.46
N GLN A 246 21.14 -16.01 -9.39
CA GLN A 246 22.06 -14.94 -8.95
C GLN A 246 22.32 -14.98 -7.44
N ALA A 247 21.29 -15.27 -6.65
CA ALA A 247 21.38 -15.25 -5.20
C ALA A 247 22.16 -16.44 -4.61
N GLY A 248 22.18 -17.59 -5.30
CA GLY A 248 22.87 -18.79 -4.81
C GLY A 248 22.37 -19.27 -3.44
N ASN A 249 21.10 -19.00 -3.11
CA ASN A 249 20.50 -19.25 -1.81
C ASN A 249 19.53 -20.45 -1.88
N GLU A 250 19.81 -21.52 -1.13
CA GLU A 250 19.05 -22.78 -1.17
C GLU A 250 17.61 -22.63 -0.64
N ASP A 251 17.41 -21.82 0.40
CA ASP A 251 16.08 -21.53 0.95
C ASP A 251 15.23 -20.79 -0.08
N LEU A 252 15.82 -19.79 -0.75
CA LEU A 252 15.17 -19.06 -1.84
C LEU A 252 14.81 -20.01 -2.97
N ALA A 253 15.72 -20.90 -3.40
CA ALA A 253 15.45 -21.85 -4.47
C ALA A 253 14.25 -22.76 -4.12
N THR A 254 14.21 -23.29 -2.90
CA THR A 254 13.12 -24.15 -2.42
C THR A 254 11.77 -23.42 -2.39
N LEU A 255 11.75 -22.19 -1.88
CA LEU A 255 10.53 -21.37 -1.81
C LEU A 255 10.09 -20.91 -3.21
N ALA A 256 11.05 -20.53 -4.07
CA ALA A 256 10.80 -20.09 -5.43
C ALA A 256 10.16 -21.20 -6.26
N ASP A 257 10.56 -22.45 -6.06
CA ASP A 257 9.93 -23.60 -6.70
C ASP A 257 8.43 -23.73 -6.40
N ILE A 258 8.03 -23.47 -5.15
CA ILE A 258 6.63 -23.46 -4.74
C ILE A 258 5.89 -22.31 -5.44
N ARG A 259 6.47 -21.10 -5.41
CA ARG A 259 5.93 -19.90 -6.05
C ARG A 259 5.78 -20.06 -7.56
N ARG A 260 6.81 -20.60 -8.23
CA ARG A 260 6.85 -20.89 -9.66
C ARG A 260 5.73 -21.83 -10.07
N ARG A 261 5.52 -22.93 -9.34
CA ARG A 261 4.38 -23.84 -9.58
C ARG A 261 3.04 -23.12 -9.45
N ALA A 262 2.88 -22.23 -8.46
CA ALA A 262 1.67 -21.43 -8.29
C ALA A 262 1.45 -20.45 -9.46
N LEU A 263 2.49 -19.75 -9.91
CA LEU A 263 2.44 -18.83 -11.05
C LEU A 263 2.08 -19.56 -12.35
N LEU A 264 2.70 -20.72 -12.61
CA LEU A 264 2.41 -21.55 -13.80
C LEU A 264 1.00 -22.13 -13.79
N ARG A 265 0.46 -22.49 -12.62
CA ARG A 265 -0.96 -22.86 -12.48
C ARG A 265 -1.86 -21.67 -12.81
N ARG A 266 -1.55 -20.49 -12.27
CA ARG A 266 -2.33 -19.27 -12.51
C ARG A 266 -2.30 -18.84 -13.98
N HIS A 267 -1.14 -18.95 -14.63
CA HIS A 267 -0.98 -18.68 -16.05
C HIS A 267 -1.91 -19.55 -16.90
N ALA A 268 -1.90 -20.87 -16.67
CA ALA A 268 -2.74 -21.80 -17.42
C ALA A 268 -4.24 -21.57 -17.17
N GLN A 269 -4.64 -21.14 -15.96
CA GLN A 269 -6.01 -20.70 -15.69
C GLN A 269 -6.40 -19.45 -16.49
N LEU A 270 -5.51 -18.46 -16.61
CA LEU A 270 -5.77 -17.25 -17.40
C LEU A 270 -5.88 -17.53 -18.89
N GLU A 271 -5.03 -18.43 -19.42
CA GLU A 271 -5.15 -18.90 -20.81
C GLU A 271 -6.49 -19.59 -21.06
N LEU A 272 -6.92 -20.48 -20.14
CA LEU A 272 -8.24 -21.10 -20.22
C LEU A 272 -9.36 -20.06 -20.18
N ALA A 273 -9.27 -19.06 -19.28
CA ALA A 273 -10.24 -17.97 -19.21
C ALA A 273 -10.31 -17.16 -20.52
N TRP A 274 -9.17 -16.99 -21.19
CA TRP A 274 -9.08 -16.28 -22.45
C TRP A 274 -9.70 -17.09 -23.59
N ASP A 275 -9.36 -18.37 -23.73
CA ASP A 275 -9.94 -19.26 -24.74
C ASP A 275 -11.47 -19.37 -24.59
N VAL A 276 -11.98 -19.46 -23.35
CA VAL A 276 -13.43 -19.45 -23.08
C VAL A 276 -14.07 -18.12 -23.51
N ARG A 277 -13.44 -16.98 -23.21
CA ARG A 277 -13.96 -15.64 -23.58
C ARG A 277 -13.90 -15.39 -25.09
N ALA A 278 -12.90 -15.93 -25.77
CA ALA A 278 -12.71 -15.83 -27.21
C ALA A 278 -13.57 -16.83 -28.02
N GLY A 279 -14.27 -17.75 -27.35
CA GLY A 279 -15.08 -18.77 -28.03
C GLY A 279 -14.27 -19.93 -28.62
N HIS A 280 -13.04 -20.15 -28.16
CA HIS A 280 -12.20 -21.26 -28.60
C HIS A 280 -12.50 -22.55 -27.83
N LEU A 281 -13.73 -23.10 -27.98
CA LEU A 281 -14.22 -24.21 -27.14
C LEU A 281 -13.32 -25.46 -27.17
N MET A 282 -12.79 -25.86 -28.33
CA MET A 282 -11.91 -27.03 -28.43
C MET A 282 -10.58 -26.85 -27.70
N ARG A 283 -10.00 -25.64 -27.73
CA ARG A 283 -8.77 -25.32 -26.98
C ARG A 283 -9.03 -25.30 -25.49
N ALA A 284 -10.14 -24.69 -25.07
CA ALA A 284 -10.57 -24.68 -23.67
C ALA A 284 -10.78 -26.11 -23.15
N LEU A 285 -11.50 -26.96 -23.90
CA LEU A 285 -11.72 -28.36 -23.52
C LEU A 285 -10.41 -29.14 -23.40
N ARG A 286 -9.51 -29.00 -24.39
CA ARG A 286 -8.18 -29.63 -24.34
C ARG A 286 -7.39 -29.21 -23.10
N ARG A 287 -7.41 -27.92 -22.74
CA ARG A 287 -6.71 -27.42 -21.54
C ARG A 287 -7.30 -27.98 -20.23
N VAL A 288 -8.63 -28.12 -20.15
CA VAL A 288 -9.30 -28.74 -18.99
C VAL A 288 -8.94 -30.23 -18.88
N VAL A 289 -8.93 -30.96 -20.00
CA VAL A 289 -8.53 -32.39 -20.01
C VAL A 289 -7.09 -32.57 -19.58
N MET A 290 -6.17 -31.71 -20.03
CA MET A 290 -4.76 -31.77 -19.65
C MET A 290 -4.48 -31.33 -18.19
N ARG A 291 -5.40 -30.58 -17.57
CA ARG A 291 -5.27 -30.05 -16.20
C ARG A 291 -6.62 -30.08 -15.47
N PRO A 292 -7.06 -31.25 -15.00
CA PRO A 292 -8.35 -31.40 -14.31
C PRO A 292 -8.40 -30.64 -12.98
N ASP A 293 -7.25 -30.29 -12.39
CA ASP A 293 -7.12 -29.43 -11.22
C ASP A 293 -7.65 -28.00 -11.43
N HIS A 294 -7.93 -27.60 -12.68
CA HIS A 294 -8.58 -26.33 -12.98
C HIS A 294 -10.11 -26.33 -12.79
N LEU A 295 -10.75 -27.50 -12.66
CA LEU A 295 -12.22 -27.61 -12.54
C LEU A 295 -12.80 -26.84 -11.34
N PRO A 296 -12.25 -26.95 -10.11
CA PRO A 296 -12.75 -26.18 -8.97
C PRO A 296 -12.62 -24.66 -9.19
N TRP A 297 -11.53 -24.24 -9.83
CA TRP A 297 -11.33 -22.83 -10.17
C TRP A 297 -12.37 -22.34 -11.19
N LEU A 298 -12.63 -23.10 -12.26
CA LEU A 298 -13.63 -22.74 -13.28
C LEU A 298 -15.04 -22.64 -12.68
N ALA A 299 -15.40 -23.57 -11.79
CA ALA A 299 -16.66 -23.54 -11.06
C ALA A 299 -16.78 -22.27 -10.20
N SER A 300 -15.70 -21.90 -9.49
CA SER A 300 -15.70 -20.67 -8.67
C SER A 300 -15.84 -19.40 -9.50
N VAL A 301 -15.23 -19.32 -10.69
CA VAL A 301 -15.37 -18.18 -11.60
C VAL A 301 -16.82 -18.03 -12.08
N LEU A 302 -17.46 -19.13 -12.46
CA LEU A 302 -18.87 -19.14 -12.89
C LEU A 302 -19.80 -18.71 -11.75
N HIS A 303 -19.59 -19.25 -10.55
CA HIS A 303 -20.34 -18.88 -9.35
C HIS A 303 -20.20 -17.39 -9.03
N ASN A 304 -18.97 -16.88 -9.01
CA ASN A 304 -18.69 -15.46 -8.74
C ASN A 304 -19.31 -14.54 -9.80
N ARG A 305 -19.35 -14.96 -11.07
CA ARG A 305 -19.95 -14.17 -12.16
C ARG A 305 -21.47 -14.04 -12.01
N VAL A 306 -22.14 -15.10 -11.58
CA VAL A 306 -23.58 -15.08 -11.26
C VAL A 306 -23.84 -14.17 -10.05
N GLY A 307 -23.05 -14.32 -8.98
CA GLY A 307 -23.14 -13.49 -7.78
C GLY A 307 -22.95 -11.99 -8.06
N LEU A 308 -21.95 -11.62 -8.87
CA LEU A 308 -21.69 -10.23 -9.27
C LEU A 308 -22.83 -9.65 -10.13
N LYS A 309 -23.40 -10.43 -11.05
CA LYS A 309 -24.56 -9.98 -11.85
C LYS A 309 -25.79 -9.75 -10.97
N MET A 310 -26.07 -10.63 -10.02
CA MET A 310 -27.19 -10.48 -9.08
C MET A 310 -26.99 -9.26 -8.17
N GLN A 311 -25.78 -9.04 -7.66
CA GLN A 311 -25.45 -7.87 -6.83
C GLN A 311 -25.50 -6.55 -7.63
N ALA A 312 -25.05 -6.55 -8.89
CA ALA A 312 -25.16 -5.40 -9.78
C ALA A 312 -26.62 -5.08 -10.10
N ALA A 313 -27.47 -6.08 -10.34
CA ALA A 313 -28.91 -5.91 -10.54
C ALA A 313 -29.60 -5.36 -9.28
N ALA A 314 -29.27 -5.88 -8.09
CA ALA A 314 -29.77 -5.38 -6.81
C ALA A 314 -29.27 -3.94 -6.49
N SER A 315 -28.21 -3.48 -7.15
CA SER A 315 -27.67 -2.13 -6.95
C SER A 315 -28.41 -1.03 -7.73
N ARG A 316 -29.22 -1.40 -8.73
CA ARG A 316 -29.91 -0.48 -9.66
C ARG A 316 -31.26 0.06 -9.18
N LEU A 317 -31.74 -0.33 -8.00
CA LEU A 317 -32.94 0.25 -7.40
C LEU A 317 -32.59 1.54 -6.65
N TRP A 318 -33.32 2.62 -6.94
CA TRP A 318 -33.18 3.98 -6.42
C TRP A 318 -32.48 4.08 -5.06
N ARG A 319 -31.28 4.66 -5.05
CA ARG A 319 -30.54 4.93 -3.82
C ARG A 319 -30.63 6.41 -3.52
N ARG A 320 -31.49 6.77 -2.56
CA ARG A 320 -31.59 8.14 -2.05
C ARG A 320 -30.19 8.66 -1.67
N PRO A 321 -29.82 9.88 -2.09
CA PRO A 321 -28.63 10.56 -1.59
C PRO A 321 -28.60 10.53 -0.06
N GLN A 322 -27.41 10.42 0.51
CA GLN A 322 -27.22 10.50 1.97
C GLN A 322 -26.40 11.73 2.32
N CYS A 323 -26.78 12.37 3.42
CA CYS A 323 -25.94 13.36 4.09
C CYS A 323 -25.35 12.71 5.34
N TRP A 324 -24.03 12.69 5.43
CA TRP A 324 -23.29 12.21 6.59
C TRP A 324 -22.75 13.39 7.37
N ARG A 325 -22.86 13.31 8.69
CA ARG A 325 -22.20 14.23 9.61
C ARG A 325 -21.05 13.47 10.26
N LEU A 326 -19.84 13.97 10.08
CA LEU A 326 -18.61 13.35 10.57
C LEU A 326 -18.05 14.23 11.69
N GLY A 327 -17.90 13.66 12.88
CA GLY A 327 -17.28 14.30 14.05
C GLY A 327 -17.53 13.53 15.33
N ARG A 328 -17.17 14.10 16.49
CA ARG A 328 -17.24 13.43 17.80
C ARG A 328 -18.66 13.29 18.36
N SER A 329 -19.55 14.23 18.07
CA SER A 329 -20.91 14.25 18.62
C SER A 329 -21.86 13.46 17.71
N SER A 330 -22.41 12.35 18.21
CA SER A 330 -23.40 11.52 17.51
C SER A 330 -24.80 11.64 18.13
N ASN A 331 -25.40 12.83 18.09
CA ASN A 331 -26.70 13.10 18.73
C ASN A 331 -27.83 13.38 17.71
N GLY A 332 -27.59 13.21 16.41
CA GLY A 332 -28.57 13.43 15.35
C GLY A 332 -28.69 12.29 14.33
N ALA A 333 -29.81 12.26 13.62
CA ALA A 333 -29.99 11.36 12.49
C ALA A 333 -28.97 11.68 11.37
N GLY A 334 -28.15 10.70 10.99
CA GLY A 334 -27.10 10.85 9.96
C GLY A 334 -25.69 11.03 10.52
N ASP A 335 -25.51 11.07 11.84
CA ASP A 335 -24.20 11.03 12.48
C ASP A 335 -23.59 9.62 12.37
N LEU A 336 -22.33 9.55 11.96
CA LEU A 336 -21.57 8.29 11.91
C LEU A 336 -20.61 8.22 13.09
N THR A 337 -20.63 7.11 13.83
CA THR A 337 -19.61 6.81 14.83
C THR A 337 -18.28 6.57 14.13
N LEU A 338 -17.37 7.53 14.27
CA LEU A 338 -16.00 7.42 13.76
C LEU A 338 -15.20 6.53 14.71
N PRO A 339 -14.33 5.64 14.20
CA PRO A 339 -13.39 4.92 15.05
C PRO A 339 -12.30 5.90 15.51
N ILE A 340 -12.07 5.97 16.82
CA ILE A 340 -11.18 6.93 17.48
C ILE A 340 -10.19 6.12 18.33
N ASP A 341 -8.92 6.51 18.31
CA ASP A 341 -7.86 5.90 19.11
C ASP A 341 -7.84 6.43 20.56
N ALA A 342 -6.93 5.90 21.39
CA ALA A 342 -6.79 6.31 22.78
C ALA A 342 -6.42 7.80 22.95
N ASP A 343 -5.79 8.41 21.95
CA ASP A 343 -5.36 9.81 21.94
C ASP A 343 -6.47 10.74 21.42
N GLY A 344 -7.62 10.19 21.02
CA GLY A 344 -8.74 10.96 20.49
C GLY A 344 -8.57 11.35 19.01
N ALA A 345 -7.59 10.80 18.30
CA ALA A 345 -7.47 10.95 16.86
C ALA A 345 -8.23 9.82 16.12
N LEU A 346 -8.32 9.89 14.80
CA LEU A 346 -8.92 8.80 14.05
C LEU A 346 -8.09 7.53 14.18
N ASP A 347 -8.77 6.43 14.50
CA ASP A 347 -8.16 5.12 14.52
C ASP A 347 -7.91 4.64 13.08
N LEU A 348 -6.63 4.55 12.74
CA LEU A 348 -6.12 4.06 11.45
C LEU A 348 -5.68 2.59 11.52
N SER A 349 -5.90 1.91 12.64
CA SER A 349 -5.46 0.52 12.85
C SER A 349 -6.14 -0.46 11.89
N THR A 350 -5.55 -1.65 11.74
CA THR A 350 -6.19 -2.78 11.04
C THR A 350 -7.51 -3.21 11.70
N ALA A 351 -7.73 -2.91 12.99
CA ALA A 351 -9.00 -3.16 13.67
C ALA A 351 -10.11 -2.18 13.21
N ALA A 352 -9.77 -0.92 12.94
CA ALA A 352 -10.70 0.08 12.42
C ALA A 352 -10.87 0.03 10.89
N ALA A 353 -9.89 -0.49 10.15
CA ALA A 353 -9.90 -0.55 8.69
C ALA A 353 -11.21 -1.13 8.06
N PRO A 354 -11.85 -2.18 8.62
CA PRO A 354 -13.14 -2.66 8.12
C PRO A 354 -14.27 -1.63 8.21
N VAL A 355 -14.24 -0.70 9.16
CA VAL A 355 -15.22 0.40 9.27
C VAL A 355 -15.07 1.33 8.08
N TRP A 356 -13.85 1.80 7.82
CA TRP A 356 -13.53 2.68 6.70
C TRP A 356 -13.83 2.04 5.35
N ALA A 357 -13.46 0.76 5.18
CA ALA A 357 -13.74 0.01 3.97
C ALA A 357 -15.26 -0.12 3.72
N ARG A 358 -16.07 -0.30 4.78
CA ARG A 358 -17.55 -0.28 4.66
C ARG A 358 -18.07 1.09 4.25
N MET A 359 -17.49 2.18 4.77
CA MET A 359 -17.87 3.54 4.39
C MET A 359 -17.54 3.82 2.91
N CYS A 360 -16.33 3.48 2.44
CA CYS A 360 -15.96 3.55 1.03
C CYS A 360 -16.92 2.76 0.15
N CYS A 361 -17.24 1.52 0.54
CA CYS A 361 -18.23 0.71 -0.18
C CYS A 361 -19.63 1.34 -0.20
N LYS A 362 -20.09 1.96 0.89
CA LYS A 362 -21.39 2.66 0.91
C LYS A 362 -21.38 3.86 -0.02
N ALA A 363 -20.32 4.67 0.01
CA ALA A 363 -20.16 5.85 -0.83
C ALA A 363 -20.00 5.51 -2.33
N SER A 364 -19.41 4.36 -2.67
CA SER A 364 -19.32 3.90 -4.06
C SER A 364 -20.68 3.54 -4.71
N ARG A 365 -21.69 3.25 -3.89
CA ARG A 365 -22.99 2.73 -4.36
C ARG A 365 -24.04 3.81 -4.56
N ARG A 366 -23.85 5.01 -4.00
CA ARG A 366 -24.83 6.09 -4.03
C ARG A 366 -24.15 7.43 -3.79
N PRO A 367 -24.72 8.55 -4.27
CA PRO A 367 -24.23 9.87 -3.90
C PRO A 367 -24.26 10.05 -2.37
N VAL A 368 -23.13 10.47 -1.82
CA VAL A 368 -22.98 10.81 -0.41
C VAL A 368 -22.40 12.21 -0.32
N GLU A 369 -23.11 13.07 0.38
CA GLU A 369 -22.63 14.37 0.83
C GLU A 369 -22.17 14.22 2.29
N ALA A 370 -21.00 14.77 2.62
CA ALA A 370 -20.45 14.71 3.97
C ALA A 370 -20.17 16.13 4.47
N LYS A 371 -20.58 16.39 5.71
CA LYS A 371 -20.25 17.60 6.46
C LYS A 371 -19.39 17.23 7.66
N ALA A 372 -18.15 17.72 7.68
CA ALA A 372 -17.33 17.68 8.88
C ALA A 372 -17.91 18.67 9.92
N THR A 373 -18.07 18.22 11.16
CA THR A 373 -18.56 19.06 12.26
C THR A 373 -17.44 19.55 13.18
N ASP A 374 -16.26 18.94 13.09
CA ASP A 374 -15.05 19.27 13.85
C ASP A 374 -13.79 18.80 13.09
N ALA A 375 -12.62 18.99 13.68
CA ALA A 375 -11.33 18.57 13.12
C ALA A 375 -11.23 17.05 12.89
N LEU A 376 -11.89 16.23 13.72
CA LEU A 376 -11.92 14.78 13.56
C LEU A 376 -12.72 14.40 12.32
N GLY A 377 -13.86 15.06 12.12
CA GLY A 377 -14.68 14.98 10.92
C GLY A 377 -13.91 15.36 9.65
N GLN A 378 -13.11 16.43 9.73
CA GLN A 378 -12.26 16.86 8.62
C GLN A 378 -11.21 15.81 8.28
N SER A 379 -10.59 15.20 9.31
CA SER A 379 -9.66 14.08 9.12
C SER A 379 -10.36 12.87 8.49
N ALA A 380 -11.64 12.63 8.81
CA ALA A 380 -12.37 11.44 8.34
C ALA A 380 -12.73 11.51 6.85
N LEU A 381 -12.80 12.71 6.28
CA LEU A 381 -13.01 12.90 4.84
C LEU A 381 -11.89 12.29 4.00
N TRP A 382 -10.66 12.24 4.51
CA TRP A 382 -9.53 11.58 3.84
C TRP A 382 -9.70 10.06 3.74
N MET A 383 -10.49 9.46 4.63
CA MET A 383 -10.72 8.02 4.68
C MET A 383 -11.91 7.57 3.80
N VAL A 384 -12.65 8.50 3.19
CA VAL A 384 -13.75 8.19 2.27
C VAL A 384 -13.74 9.15 1.05
N PRO A 385 -12.81 8.99 0.11
CA PRO A 385 -12.48 10.04 -0.87
C PRO A 385 -13.59 10.36 -1.88
N THR A 386 -14.59 9.50 -2.01
CA THR A 386 -15.68 9.62 -2.98
C THR A 386 -16.85 10.47 -2.48
N VAL A 387 -16.84 10.91 -1.21
CA VAL A 387 -17.91 11.76 -0.68
C VAL A 387 -17.76 13.19 -1.22
N ARG A 388 -18.88 13.84 -1.50
CA ARG A 388 -18.90 15.28 -1.80
C ARG A 388 -18.90 16.05 -0.49
N THR A 389 -17.95 16.95 -0.31
CA THR A 389 -17.87 17.77 0.89
C THR A 389 -18.85 18.94 0.79
N LEU A 390 -19.78 19.06 1.74
CA LEU A 390 -20.59 20.27 1.88
C LEU A 390 -19.71 21.35 2.51
N ALA A 391 -19.39 22.39 1.76
CA ALA A 391 -18.57 23.50 2.24
C ALA A 391 -19.15 24.05 3.56
N ALA A 392 -18.39 23.90 4.65
CA ALA A 392 -18.56 24.77 5.80
C ALA A 392 -17.86 26.09 5.44
N GLY A 393 -18.55 27.22 5.62
CA GLY A 393 -17.97 28.53 5.33
C GLY A 393 -16.62 28.71 6.02
N ALA A 394 -15.62 29.11 5.23
CA ALA A 394 -14.35 29.74 5.64
C ALA A 394 -13.58 29.09 6.81
N SER A 395 -12.69 28.15 6.50
CA SER A 395 -11.25 28.17 6.86
C SER A 395 -10.59 26.82 6.58
N ASP A 396 -10.24 26.58 5.31
CA ASP A 396 -9.25 25.57 4.92
C ASP A 396 -7.83 26.07 5.24
N VAL A 397 -7.55 26.37 6.51
CA VAL A 397 -6.18 26.59 7.03
C VAL A 397 -6.19 26.28 8.52
N ALA A 398 -5.49 25.21 8.93
CA ALA A 398 -4.40 25.28 9.90
C ALA A 398 -4.04 23.89 10.43
N ASN A 399 -2.79 23.53 10.16
CA ASN A 399 -1.93 22.73 11.01
C ASN A 399 -2.38 22.71 12.48
N GLY A 400 -2.65 21.52 12.99
CA GLY A 400 -2.59 21.25 14.42
C GLY A 400 -1.14 21.15 14.88
N THR A 401 -0.41 22.27 14.89
CA THR A 401 0.76 22.42 15.76
C THR A 401 0.26 22.65 17.19
N ARG A 402 0.48 21.65 18.06
CA ARG A 402 0.69 21.68 19.53
C ARG A 402 0.87 20.20 19.93
N ALA A 403 1.83 19.74 20.72
CA ALA A 403 3.05 20.27 21.32
C ALA A 403 3.87 19.01 21.70
N HIS A 404 5.19 19.13 21.88
CA HIS A 404 6.02 18.03 22.39
C HIS A 404 5.51 17.46 23.73
N SER A 405 5.30 16.14 23.78
CA SER A 405 5.56 15.29 24.96
C SER A 405 5.58 13.82 24.53
N SER A 406 6.76 13.27 24.28
CA SER A 406 7.36 12.12 25.00
C SER A 406 6.48 10.86 25.20
N ALA A 407 7.06 9.75 24.71
CA ALA A 407 6.86 8.38 25.17
C ALA A 407 5.52 7.69 24.84
N CYS A 408 5.46 7.08 23.66
CA CYS A 408 4.60 5.93 23.44
C CYS A 408 5.30 4.70 24.05
N ALA A 409 4.99 4.41 25.32
CA ALA A 409 5.32 3.13 25.93
C ALA A 409 4.44 2.06 25.28
N MET A 410 5.01 1.35 24.30
CA MET A 410 4.46 0.08 23.81
C MET A 410 4.65 -0.98 24.91
N ALA A 411 3.71 -1.02 25.85
CA ALA A 411 3.59 -2.11 26.80
C ALA A 411 3.14 -3.37 26.05
N GLY A 412 4.07 -4.31 25.90
CA GLY A 412 3.82 -5.60 25.25
C GLY A 412 5.09 -6.42 25.00
N LEU A 413 6.07 -6.36 25.90
CA LEU A 413 7.20 -7.28 25.95
C LEU A 413 7.30 -7.85 27.37
N ALA A 414 6.95 -9.12 27.50
CA ALA A 414 7.39 -10.09 28.51
C ALA A 414 6.91 -11.45 27.97
N ASP A 415 7.71 -12.50 27.80
CA ASP A 415 8.96 -12.85 28.47
C ASP A 415 9.59 -14.07 27.74
N PRO A 416 10.89 -14.12 27.45
CA PRO A 416 11.59 -15.38 27.22
C PRO A 416 12.31 -15.81 28.51
N GLU A 417 11.78 -16.88 29.10
CA GLU A 417 12.44 -17.88 29.94
C GLU A 417 13.36 -17.44 31.10
N ARG A 418 12.86 -17.78 32.29
CA ARG A 418 13.58 -17.97 33.55
C ARG A 418 14.81 -18.88 33.40
N VAL A 419 15.96 -18.39 33.86
CA VAL A 419 16.97 -19.20 34.55
C VAL A 419 17.23 -18.53 35.89
N ALA A 420 16.87 -19.20 36.98
CA ALA A 420 17.24 -18.81 38.34
C ALA A 420 17.57 -20.08 39.12
N VAL A 421 18.80 -20.18 39.62
CA VAL A 421 19.19 -20.87 40.86
C VAL A 421 20.48 -20.15 41.32
N GLU A 422 20.34 -19.18 42.24
CA GLU A 422 20.83 -19.21 43.64
C GLU A 422 22.35 -18.92 43.77
N SER A 423 22.90 -18.40 44.86
CA SER A 423 22.51 -17.47 45.93
C SER A 423 23.77 -17.37 46.81
N SER A 424 23.90 -16.28 47.58
CA SER A 424 24.91 -16.07 48.64
C SER A 424 26.36 -15.89 48.17
N GLY A 425 27.17 -14.99 48.69
CA GLY A 425 27.06 -14.09 49.83
C GLY A 425 28.49 -13.64 50.20
N HIS A 426 28.56 -12.56 50.96
CA HIS A 426 29.70 -12.15 51.81
C HIS A 426 30.87 -11.35 51.22
N GLN A 427 30.95 -10.14 51.81
CA GLN A 427 32.11 -9.55 52.47
C GLN A 427 33.18 -8.80 51.66
N GLN A 428 33.10 -7.47 51.84
CA GLN A 428 34.08 -6.62 52.52
C GLN A 428 35.48 -6.39 51.92
N HIS A 429 35.78 -5.08 51.91
CA HIS A 429 37.06 -4.42 52.18
C HIS A 429 38.08 -4.19 51.05
N SER A 430 38.17 -2.90 50.71
CA SER A 430 39.35 -2.04 50.88
C SER A 430 40.30 -1.81 49.69
N ALA A 431 40.61 -0.50 49.58
CA ALA A 431 41.89 0.10 49.22
C ALA A 431 42.32 0.08 47.75
N GLY A 432 42.26 1.29 47.16
CA GLY A 432 43.49 2.03 46.85
C GLY A 432 44.10 1.82 45.45
N PRO A 433 44.61 2.88 44.82
CA PRO A 433 44.93 2.92 43.39
C PRO A 433 46.39 2.49 43.11
N ASP A 434 46.69 2.12 41.87
CA ASP A 434 47.90 2.59 41.17
C ASP A 434 47.95 2.10 39.71
N ASP A 435 48.26 3.07 38.85
CA ASP A 435 49.26 3.05 37.78
C ASP A 435 49.22 2.11 36.56
N THR A 436 49.32 2.83 35.43
CA THR A 436 50.20 2.59 34.26
C THR A 436 49.82 1.61 33.16
N GLU A 437 49.76 2.20 31.96
CA GLU A 437 50.34 1.79 30.67
C GLU A 437 50.04 0.40 30.10
N GLY A 438 49.55 0.42 28.84
CA GLY A 438 49.42 -0.73 27.95
C GLY A 438 48.47 -0.43 26.79
#